data_AF-A0A800L838-F1
#
_entry.id   AF-A0A800L838-F1
#
_cell.length_a   1.000
_cell.length_b   1.000
_cell.length_c   1.000
_cell.angle_alpha   90.00
_cell.angle_beta   90.00
_cell.angle_gamma   90.00
#
_symmetry.space_group_name_H-M   'P 1'
#
loop_
_entity.id
_entity.type
_entity.pdbx_description
1 polymer ?
#
loop_
_entity_poly.entity_id
_entity_poly.type
_entity_poly.pdbx_seq_one_letter_code
_entity_poly.pdbx_strand_id
1 'polypeptide(L)'
;TSFIISEPTMNPVPSAWWAWGYLIIFGSVIAFTSFVKALKLLPPNIVFTYAFVNPVVAVALGFIILGEPITPWTFAGATLVLVGVLGVFKEQKNIIPQPD
;
A
#
# COMPACT_ATOMS: atom_id res chain seq x y z
N THR A 1 -19.43 24.69 18.11
CA THR A 1 -20.56 24.06 17.40
C THR A 1 -20.87 22.65 17.88
N SER A 2 -19.91 21.87 18.39
CA SER A 2 -20.13 20.54 19.00
C SER A 2 -21.16 20.53 20.16
N PHE A 3 -21.20 21.58 20.98
CA PHE A 3 -22.15 21.70 22.10
C PHE A 3 -23.62 21.89 21.69
N ILE A 4 -23.88 22.25 20.41
CA ILE A 4 -25.25 22.49 19.88
C ILE A 4 -25.81 21.24 19.18
N ILE A 5 -24.96 20.29 18.76
CA ILE A 5 -25.33 19.18 17.84
C ILE A 5 -25.43 17.82 18.56
N SER A 6 -25.11 17.71 19.85
CA SER A 6 -25.17 16.42 20.60
C SER A 6 -24.44 15.27 19.89
N GLU A 7 -23.30 15.58 19.27
CA GLU A 7 -22.45 14.55 18.69
C GLU A 7 -21.92 13.64 19.82
N PRO A 8 -21.93 12.31 19.64
CA PRO A 8 -21.37 11.40 20.64
C PRO A 8 -19.93 11.80 20.92
N THR A 9 -19.58 12.02 22.18
CA THR A 9 -18.24 12.43 22.58
C THR A 9 -17.26 11.39 22.10
N MET A 10 -16.16 11.82 21.48
CA MET A 10 -15.08 10.92 21.05
C MET A 10 -14.68 10.01 22.21
N ASN A 11 -15.09 8.74 22.12
CA ASN A 11 -14.66 7.68 23.02
C ASN A 11 -13.79 6.72 22.19
N PRO A 12 -12.53 7.10 21.89
CA PRO A 12 -11.65 6.23 21.13
C PRO A 12 -11.45 4.94 21.92
N VAL A 13 -11.91 3.84 21.33
CA VAL A 13 -11.66 2.49 21.86
C VAL A 13 -10.15 2.31 22.10
N PRO A 14 -9.70 1.63 23.17
CA PRO A 14 -8.27 1.45 23.44
C PRO A 14 -7.47 0.88 22.26
N SER A 15 -8.12 0.08 21.40
CA SER A 15 -7.53 -0.41 20.15
C SER A 15 -7.21 0.68 19.13
N ALA A 16 -7.94 1.80 19.13
CA ALA A 16 -7.67 2.94 18.24
C ALA A 16 -6.34 3.62 18.57
N TRP A 17 -5.98 3.70 19.85
CA TRP A 17 -4.67 4.21 20.27
C TRP A 17 -3.52 3.33 19.78
N TRP A 18 -3.69 2.01 19.85
CA TRP A 18 -2.71 1.05 19.31
C TRP A 18 -2.61 1.13 17.79
N ALA A 19 -3.74 1.21 17.08
CA ALA A 19 -3.76 1.38 15.63
C ALA A 19 -3.08 2.69 15.20
N TRP A 20 -3.34 3.78 15.93
CA TRP A 20 -2.70 5.07 15.69
C TRP A 20 -1.18 5.00 15.91
N GLY A 21 -0.73 4.40 17.02
CA GLY A 21 0.69 4.18 17.28
C GLY A 21 1.37 3.32 16.20
N TYR A 22 0.69 2.25 15.75
CA TYR A 22 1.16 1.40 14.66
C TYR A 22 1.36 2.20 13.36
N LEU A 23 0.39 3.03 12.97
CA LEU A 23 0.49 3.85 11.76
C LEU A 23 1.59 4.91 11.87
N ILE A 24 1.82 5.50 13.05
CA ILE A 24 2.93 6.43 13.25
C ILE A 24 4.27 5.73 13.02
N ILE A 25 4.49 4.59 13.66
CA ILE A 25 5.79 3.93 13.62
C ILE A 25 6.02 3.24 12.27
N PHE A 26 5.12 2.35 11.87
CA PHE A 26 5.30 1.54 10.66
C PHE A 26 4.84 2.26 9.40
N GLY A 27 3.62 2.83 9.43
CA GLY A 27 3.02 3.48 8.26
C GLY A 27 3.68 4.81 7.88
N SER A 28 4.30 5.50 8.84
CA SER A 28 4.93 6.81 8.63
C SER A 28 6.43 6.76 8.81
N VAL A 29 6.95 6.66 10.04
CA VAL A 29 8.39 6.82 10.31
C VAL A 29 9.23 5.81 9.53
N ILE A 30 8.93 4.52 9.62
CA ILE A 30 9.70 3.47 8.94
C ILE A 30 9.48 3.52 7.44
N ALA A 31 8.22 3.55 6.98
CA ALA A 31 7.89 3.53 5.55
C ALA A 31 8.47 4.75 4.81
N PHE A 32 8.29 5.97 5.36
CA PHE A 32 8.77 7.19 4.73
C PHE A 32 10.30 7.27 4.74
N THR A 33 10.95 6.89 5.84
CA THR A 33 12.42 6.87 5.91
C THR A 33 13.00 5.87 4.89
N SER A 34 12.39 4.69 4.76
CA SER A 34 12.78 3.69 3.77
C SER A 34 12.60 4.23 2.34
N PHE A 35 11.45 4.87 2.04
CA PHE A 35 11.17 5.46 0.73
C PHE A 35 12.21 6.53 0.34
N VAL A 36 12.50 7.47 1.25
CA VAL A 36 13.52 8.51 1.00
C VAL A 36 14.91 7.89 0.83
N LYS A 37 15.24 6.85 1.61
CA LYS A 37 16.52 6.14 1.46
C LYS A 37 16.60 5.42 0.12
N ALA A 38 15.51 4.79 -0.33
CA ALA A 38 15.44 4.15 -1.64
C ALA A 38 15.63 5.16 -2.77
N LEU A 39 15.01 6.35 -2.70
CA LEU A 39 15.23 7.43 -3.67
C LEU A 39 16.68 7.94 -3.72
N LYS A 40 17.43 7.83 -2.62
CA LYS A 40 18.85 8.18 -2.58
C LYS A 40 19.75 7.10 -3.17
N LEU A 41 19.29 5.84 -3.22
CA LEU A 41 20.09 4.68 -3.61
C LEU A 41 19.74 4.14 -5.00
N LEU A 42 18.51 4.36 -5.47
CA LEU A 42 17.99 3.84 -6.73
C LEU A 42 17.36 4.96 -7.57
N PRO A 43 17.33 4.82 -8.91
CA PRO A 43 16.63 5.77 -9.76
C PRO A 43 15.12 5.82 -9.44
N PRO A 44 14.47 7.00 -9.56
CA PRO A 44 13.07 7.17 -9.17
C PRO A 44 12.10 6.24 -9.89
N ASN A 45 12.37 5.88 -11.15
CA ASN A 45 11.52 4.97 -11.92
C ASN A 45 11.33 3.62 -11.19
N ILE A 46 12.40 3.02 -10.67
CA ILE A 46 12.37 1.78 -9.89
C ILE A 46 11.66 2.00 -8.55
N VAL A 47 11.96 3.10 -7.86
CA VAL A 47 11.37 3.36 -6.54
C VAL A 47 9.85 3.55 -6.61
N PHE A 48 9.34 4.22 -7.65
CA PHE A 48 7.90 4.36 -7.84
C PHE A 48 7.20 3.08 -8.28
N THR A 49 7.92 2.08 -8.81
CA THR A 49 7.32 0.76 -9.10
C THR A 49 6.83 0.03 -7.85
N TYR A 50 7.24 0.45 -6.63
CA TYR A 50 6.71 -0.11 -5.38
C TYR A 50 5.18 0.02 -5.28
N ALA A 51 4.58 1.06 -5.85
CA ALA A 51 3.13 1.26 -5.84
C ALA A 51 2.39 0.10 -6.52
N PHE A 52 3.05 -0.59 -7.45
CA PHE A 52 2.52 -1.76 -8.14
C PHE A 52 2.59 -3.04 -7.29
N VAL A 53 3.47 -3.07 -6.30
CA VAL A 53 3.62 -4.20 -5.38
C VAL A 53 2.57 -4.12 -4.26
N ASN A 54 2.16 -2.91 -3.85
CA ASN A 54 1.19 -2.69 -2.76
C ASN A 54 -0.10 -3.50 -2.87
N PRO A 55 -0.82 -3.54 -4.02
CA PRO A 55 -2.04 -4.33 -4.13
C PRO A 55 -1.82 -5.84 -3.93
N VAL A 56 -0.69 -6.36 -4.41
CA VAL A 56 -0.33 -7.78 -4.25
C VAL A 56 -0.11 -8.10 -2.78
N VAL A 57 0.62 -7.23 -2.08
CA VAL A 57 0.86 -7.35 -0.64
C VAL A 57 -0.44 -7.23 0.15
N ALA A 58 -1.32 -6.29 -0.22
CA ALA A 58 -2.62 -6.11 0.44
C ALA A 58 -3.49 -7.37 0.35
N VAL A 59 -3.61 -7.98 -0.84
CA VAL A 59 -4.38 -9.22 -1.03
C VAL A 59 -3.74 -10.38 -0.25
N ALA A 60 -2.41 -10.51 -0.27
CA ALA A 60 -1.71 -11.54 0.48
C ALA A 60 -1.92 -11.40 1.99
N LEU A 61 -1.84 -10.19 2.55
CA LEU A 61 -2.09 -9.93 3.96
C LEU A 61 -3.55 -10.13 4.34
N GLY A 62 -4.50 -9.74 3.48
CA GLY A 62 -5.93 -10.01 3.68
C GLY A 62 -6.22 -11.50 3.78
N PHE A 63 -5.64 -12.31 2.89
CA PHE A 63 -5.80 -13.76 2.93
C PHE A 63 -5.10 -14.41 4.14
N ILE A 64 -3.83 -14.07 4.40
CA ILE A 64 -3.00 -14.76 5.41
C ILE A 64 -3.31 -14.28 6.83
N ILE A 65 -3.45 -12.97 7.04
CA ILE A 65 -3.56 -12.38 8.39
C ILE A 65 -5.02 -12.19 8.78
N LEU A 66 -5.85 -11.68 7.87
CA LEU A 66 -7.26 -11.42 8.16
C LEU A 66 -8.15 -12.64 7.87
N GLY A 67 -7.62 -13.67 7.20
CA GLY A 67 -8.36 -14.88 6.85
C GLY A 67 -9.46 -14.61 5.82
N GLU A 68 -9.34 -13.55 5.02
CA GLU A 68 -10.34 -13.20 4.02
C GLU A 68 -10.44 -14.30 2.96
N PRO A 69 -11.63 -14.90 2.74
CA PRO A 69 -11.77 -15.97 1.77
C PRO A 69 -11.50 -15.45 0.35
N ILE A 70 -10.61 -16.12 -0.37
CA ILE A 70 -10.37 -15.81 -1.79
C ILE A 70 -11.58 -16.34 -2.58
N THR A 71 -12.51 -15.44 -2.85
CA THR A 71 -13.64 -15.69 -3.72
C THR A 71 -13.22 -15.57 -5.20
N PRO A 72 -14.01 -16.11 -6.14
CA PRO A 72 -13.77 -15.88 -7.57
C PRO A 72 -13.69 -14.40 -7.94
N TRP A 73 -14.43 -13.53 -7.25
CA TRP A 73 -14.37 -12.08 -7.44
C TRP A 73 -13.07 -11.47 -6.92
N THR A 74 -12.59 -11.91 -5.76
CA THR A 74 -11.28 -11.52 -5.22
C THR A 74 -10.16 -11.91 -6.18
N PHE A 75 -10.24 -13.11 -6.74
CA PHE A 75 -9.26 -13.59 -7.73
C PHE A 75 -9.32 -12.80 -9.05
N ALA A 76 -10.52 -12.50 -9.54
CA ALA A 76 -10.71 -11.67 -10.73
C ALA A 76 -10.15 -10.24 -10.53
N GLY A 77 -10.43 -9.62 -9.39
CA GLY A 77 -9.89 -8.31 -9.04
C GLY A 77 -8.36 -8.31 -8.89
N ALA A 78 -7.81 -9.32 -8.19
CA ALA A 78 -6.36 -9.48 -8.05
C ALA A 78 -5.68 -9.68 -9.41
N THR A 79 -6.27 -10.49 -10.29
CA THR A 79 -5.77 -10.71 -11.66
C THR A 79 -5.79 -9.42 -12.47
N LEU A 80 -6.88 -8.64 -12.40
CA LEU A 80 -7.00 -7.37 -13.09
C LEU A 80 -5.91 -6.37 -12.67
N VAL A 81 -5.64 -6.28 -11.36
CA VAL A 81 -4.57 -5.43 -10.85
C VAL A 81 -3.20 -5.91 -11.33
N LEU A 82 -2.92 -7.21 -11.25
CA LEU A 82 -1.67 -7.80 -11.74
C LEU A 82 -1.44 -7.53 -13.23
N VAL A 83 -2.47 -7.65 -14.07
CA VAL A 83 -2.39 -7.33 -15.50
C VAL A 83 -2.04 -5.86 -15.73
N GLY A 84 -2.67 -4.94 -15.01
CA GLY A 84 -2.36 -3.52 -15.07
C GLY A 84 -0.90 -3.24 -14.70
N VAL A 85 -0.43 -3.85 -13.62
CA VAL A 85 0.96 -3.77 -13.15
C VAL A 85 1.95 -4.26 -14.22
N LEU A 86 1.71 -5.46 -14.77
CA LEU A 86 2.55 -6.03 -15.82
C LEU A 86 2.61 -5.15 -17.08
N GLY A 87 1.51 -4.50 -17.43
CA GLY A 87 1.45 -3.53 -18.52
C GLY A 87 2.41 -2.35 -18.31
N VAL A 88 2.41 -1.75 -17.11
CA VAL A 88 3.30 -0.63 -16.80
C VAL A 88 4.77 -1.06 -16.78
N PHE A 89 5.08 -2.23 -16.22
CA PHE A 89 6.44 -2.77 -16.22
C PHE A 89 6.96 -3.02 -17.65
N LYS A 90 6.11 -3.52 -18.55
CA LYS A 90 6.46 -3.73 -19.95
C LYS A 90 6.81 -2.40 -20.64
N GLU A 91 6.06 -1.35 -20.36
CA GLU A 91 6.32 -0.01 -20.93
C GLU A 91 7.63 0.60 -20.41
N GLN A 92 7.89 0.51 -19.11
CA GLN A 92 9.14 0.99 -18.50
C GLN A 92 10.39 0.35 -19.13
N LYS A 93 10.32 -0.95 -19.48
CA LYS A 93 11.41 -1.67 -20.14
C LYS A 93 11.67 -1.16 -21.57
N ASN A 94 10.64 -0.75 -22.30
CA ASN A 94 10.78 -0.28 -23.69
C ASN A 94 11.37 1.13 -23.78
N ILE A 95 11.20 1.95 -22.73
CA ILE A 95 11.65 3.35 -22.69
C ILE A 95 13.18 3.47 -22.43
N ILE A 96 13.83 2.43 -21.91
CA ILE A 96 15.27 2.42 -21.62
C ILE A 96 15.98 1.49 -22.61
N PRO A 97 16.67 2.00 -23.65
CA PRO A 97 17.51 1.19 -24.51
C PRO A 97 18.65 0.57 -23.70
N GLN A 98 18.88 -0.74 -23.85
CA GLN A 98 20.07 -1.39 -23.29
C GLN A 98 21.32 -0.88 -24.03
N PRO A 99 22.39 -0.48 -23.32
CA PRO A 99 23.70 -0.33 -23.94
C PRO A 99 24.23 -1.72 -24.27
N ASP A 100 24.56 -1.91 -25.54
CA ASP A 100 25.28 -3.03 -26.15
C ASP A 100 26.66 -3.29 -25.52
#